data_AF-N8VZF3-F1
#
_entry.id   AF-N8VZF3-F1
#
_cell.length_a   1.000
_cell.length_b   1.000
_cell.length_c   1.000
_cell.angle_alpha   90.00
_cell.angle_beta   90.00
_cell.angle_gamma   90.00
#
_symmetry.space_group_name_H-M   'P 1'
#
loop_
_entity.id
_entity.type
_entity.pdbx_description
1 polymer ?
#
loop_
_entity_poly.entity_id
_entity_poly.type
_entity_poly.pdbx_seq_one_letter_code
_entity_poly.pdbx_strand_id
1 'polypeptide(L)'
;MLKRTLACALFAVTGHVYSADIQVTTLVDEDKDDTVCSLREAVEFLNKRSQTAFENGYHGCGNKEASSTILLGRDKEYILNKALQIKTSMTISTAASGDFNNDKKGLNNATIKMVGTERLFTVDDESVENSLLAVGLIELNLQGSSTKVNNGGLILNREALTIQYSRLTGGNANNGGAIYNAGVLSDTQKTVGTVAISNSILQNNKADQGAALYTDMPYYRITQSVIRDNTITTKNGSLLYTNIGFKDPTIGVNILYNGASGLRNSTIFNNTGGYVANIREGMVLNNVTMIRNDAGLYLQAPKWIVKTTTTDENDEKKETNTDLVSASISNSIIVGNGENTCGLKTDPEDSTIVQSNLIDSTCDFSKFDKLLDRRNFSVGDNKLIAGNNIVDQKCDAPPASGLLCPYYTPKDQMLGFFKPRLLMAYNQLSDSLIVNKGRIYSDGGAVGLASCEGSDQRGKNRSGYDELCDLGAIELVINRGDISIVGQDILYGEIAKFSIADSLLDGELLDPASCEQVLGKRSDGQAWQWGCLEIKQTATPSKGKLTLDQDGNITYVPDSNWHGADKFNLRVMTTTTRLNDVSNYYIEIPTTIVQDPPNNFKSKTVNVSGGSMGFAAIFMLLGLVGIRRFKS
;
A
#
# COMPACT_ATOMS: atom_id res chain seq x y z
N MET A 1 11.31 -27.68 41.58
CA MET A 1 12.03 -26.41 41.36
C MET A 1 13.20 -26.67 40.42
N LEU A 2 12.93 -26.67 39.12
CA LEU A 2 13.94 -26.82 38.07
C LEU A 2 13.43 -26.08 36.81
N LYS A 3 13.33 -24.75 36.92
CA LYS A 3 13.12 -23.81 35.82
C LYS A 3 13.69 -22.48 36.29
N ARG A 4 14.95 -22.18 35.94
CA ARG A 4 15.65 -20.87 35.94
C ARG A 4 17.16 -21.07 36.05
N THR A 5 17.79 -21.72 35.08
CA THR A 5 19.27 -21.73 34.93
C THR A 5 19.69 -22.31 33.58
N LEU A 6 19.19 -21.74 32.47
CA LEU A 6 19.67 -22.10 31.13
C LEU A 6 19.43 -20.94 30.14
N ALA A 7 19.88 -19.74 30.50
CA ALA A 7 19.80 -18.55 29.63
C ALA A 7 21.06 -17.68 29.63
N CYS A 8 22.21 -18.13 30.16
CA CYS A 8 23.41 -17.29 30.27
C CYS A 8 24.70 -17.89 29.69
N ALA A 9 24.65 -18.85 28.77
CA ALA A 9 25.89 -19.47 28.27
C ALA A 9 25.90 -19.80 26.76
N LEU A 10 25.35 -18.93 25.91
CA LEU A 10 25.59 -19.03 24.46
C LEU A 10 25.44 -17.69 23.72
N PHE A 11 26.25 -16.68 24.08
CA PHE A 11 26.50 -15.51 23.24
C PHE A 11 27.97 -15.12 23.33
N ALA A 12 28.81 -15.86 22.61
CA ALA A 12 30.22 -15.52 22.43
C ALA A 12 30.72 -16.02 21.07
N VAL A 13 30.04 -15.67 19.97
CA VAL A 13 30.61 -15.73 18.61
C VAL A 13 29.97 -14.62 17.75
N THR A 14 30.84 -13.80 17.15
CA THR A 14 30.59 -12.59 16.33
C THR A 14 30.26 -11.31 17.10
N GLY A 15 31.31 -10.62 17.58
CA GLY A 15 31.22 -9.21 17.94
C GLY A 15 31.05 -8.34 16.70
N HIS A 16 29.82 -8.27 16.18
CA HIS A 16 29.37 -7.04 15.54
C HIS A 16 28.93 -6.13 16.69
N VAL A 17 29.61 -5.02 16.87
CA VAL A 17 29.12 -3.96 17.76
C VAL A 17 27.87 -3.42 17.09
N TYR A 18 26.69 -3.92 17.49
CA TYR A 18 25.43 -3.34 17.05
C TYR A 18 25.28 -1.99 17.74
N SER A 19 25.46 -0.92 16.98
CA SER A 19 25.09 0.43 17.37
C SER A 19 23.62 0.45 17.80
N ALA A 20 23.34 0.87 19.03
CA ALA A 20 21.97 0.97 19.53
C ALA A 20 21.22 2.12 18.86
N ASP A 21 19.96 1.90 18.51
CA ASP A 21 19.06 2.94 18.02
C ASP A 21 18.70 3.95 19.13
N ILE A 22 18.46 5.20 18.75
CA ILE A 22 18.12 6.28 19.68
C ILE A 22 16.63 6.17 20.03
N GLN A 23 16.31 5.88 21.29
CA GLN A 23 14.93 5.80 21.77
C GLN A 23 14.43 7.16 22.24
N VAL A 24 13.32 7.64 21.69
CA VAL A 24 12.64 8.83 22.21
C VAL A 24 11.77 8.42 23.39
N THR A 25 12.07 8.96 24.58
CA THR A 25 11.45 8.57 25.86
C THR A 25 10.44 9.58 26.40
N THR A 26 10.35 10.77 25.80
CA THR A 26 9.33 11.77 26.13
C THR A 26 8.49 12.17 24.91
N LEU A 27 7.24 12.59 25.15
CA LEU A 27 6.27 12.99 24.11
C LEU A 27 6.25 14.50 23.87
N VAL A 28 6.89 15.27 24.76
CA VAL A 28 6.90 16.73 24.68
C VAL A 28 8.05 17.22 23.81
N ASP A 29 7.85 18.42 23.28
CA ASP A 29 8.88 19.14 22.54
C ASP A 29 9.71 20.00 23.49
N GLU A 30 10.90 19.55 23.85
CA GLU A 30 11.81 20.26 24.73
C GLU A 30 13.28 20.10 24.30
N ASP A 31 14.12 20.96 24.82
CA ASP A 31 15.58 20.85 24.73
C ASP A 31 16.13 21.24 26.11
N LYS A 32 16.34 20.22 26.94
CA LYS A 32 16.57 20.36 28.37
C LYS A 32 17.55 19.29 28.83
N ASP A 33 18.62 19.72 29.47
CA ASP A 33 19.62 18.81 30.03
C ASP A 33 19.05 17.99 31.20
N ASP A 34 18.48 16.83 30.86
CA ASP A 34 18.02 15.83 31.79
C ASP A 34 18.18 14.40 31.22
N THR A 35 17.54 13.42 31.84
CA THR A 35 17.71 12.00 31.50
C THR A 35 16.69 11.48 30.49
N VAL A 36 15.73 12.30 30.05
CA VAL A 36 14.76 11.91 29.02
C VAL A 36 15.24 12.42 27.66
N CYS A 37 14.88 11.70 26.60
CA CYS A 37 15.26 12.03 25.24
C CYS A 37 14.01 12.41 24.48
N SER A 38 13.89 13.68 24.09
CA SER A 38 12.84 14.15 23.19
C SER A 38 13.21 13.92 21.73
N LEU A 39 12.22 14.02 20.83
CA LEU A 39 12.49 13.93 19.40
C LEU A 39 13.39 15.09 18.93
N ARG A 40 13.27 16.28 19.52
CA ARG A 40 14.10 17.44 19.18
C ARG A 40 15.55 17.20 19.54
N GLU A 41 15.81 16.73 20.76
CA GLU A 41 17.17 16.41 21.22
C GLU A 41 17.78 15.26 20.41
N ALA A 42 16.99 14.26 20.02
CA ALA A 42 17.48 13.15 19.19
C ALA A 42 17.94 13.62 17.80
N VAL A 43 17.19 14.51 17.16
CA VAL A 43 17.57 15.12 15.87
C VAL A 43 18.79 16.02 16.03
N GLU A 44 18.80 16.86 17.08
CA GLU A 44 19.91 17.78 17.35
C GLU A 44 21.22 17.04 17.65
N PHE A 45 21.12 15.95 18.43
CA PHE A 45 22.21 15.02 18.69
C PHE A 45 22.82 14.51 17.39
N LEU A 46 22.00 13.96 16.49
CA LEU A 46 22.50 13.41 15.22
C LEU A 46 23.16 14.49 14.35
N ASN A 47 22.55 15.67 14.25
CA ASN A 47 23.11 16.80 13.50
C ASN A 47 24.50 17.20 14.00
N LYS A 48 24.78 17.04 15.30
CA LYS A 48 26.03 17.48 15.94
C LYS A 48 26.94 16.34 16.39
N ARG A 49 26.58 15.08 16.15
CA ARG A 49 27.28 13.88 16.67
C ARG A 49 28.78 13.82 16.34
N SER A 50 29.21 14.42 15.23
CA SER A 50 30.62 14.49 14.84
C SER A 50 31.48 15.43 15.71
N GLN A 51 30.84 16.29 16.51
CA GLN A 51 31.52 17.23 17.39
C GLN A 51 31.88 16.56 18.71
N THR A 52 33.07 16.82 19.23
CA THR A 52 33.59 16.22 20.48
C THR A 52 32.65 16.41 21.68
N ALA A 53 31.92 17.53 21.74
CA ALA A 53 30.96 17.82 22.81
C ALA A 53 29.76 16.84 22.86
N PHE A 54 29.50 16.10 21.77
CA PHE A 54 28.36 15.19 21.64
C PHE A 54 28.78 13.71 21.71
N GLU A 55 30.07 13.41 21.94
CA GLU A 55 30.54 12.02 21.94
C GLU A 55 29.83 11.13 22.98
N ASN A 56 29.44 11.72 24.11
CA ASN A 56 28.77 11.02 25.22
C ASN A 56 27.24 11.16 25.20
N GLY A 57 26.67 11.64 24.09
CA GLY A 57 25.23 11.89 23.96
C GLY A 57 24.87 13.36 24.13
N TYR A 58 23.57 13.65 24.03
CA TYR A 58 23.00 14.98 24.20
C TYR A 58 21.65 14.89 24.88
N HIS A 59 21.54 15.48 26.08
CA HIS A 59 20.28 15.59 26.84
C HIS A 59 19.49 14.27 26.84
N GLY A 60 20.08 13.21 27.40
CA GLY A 60 19.46 11.88 27.45
C GLY A 60 19.46 11.08 26.14
N CYS A 61 19.83 11.67 25.00
CA CYS A 61 19.83 11.01 23.69
C CYS A 61 21.22 10.50 23.26
N GLY A 62 21.30 9.19 22.97
CA GLY A 62 22.38 8.58 22.19
C GLY A 62 23.79 8.71 22.76
N ASN A 63 24.78 8.37 21.95
CA ASN A 63 26.21 8.61 22.11
C ASN A 63 26.90 8.40 20.75
N LYS A 64 28.22 8.60 20.64
CA LYS A 64 28.93 8.48 19.34
C LYS A 64 28.77 7.12 18.64
N GLU A 65 28.47 6.06 19.39
CA GLU A 65 28.28 4.71 18.88
C GLU A 65 26.82 4.42 18.50
N ALA A 66 25.87 5.31 18.82
CA ALA A 66 24.46 5.15 18.47
C ALA A 66 24.27 5.13 16.94
N SER A 67 23.27 4.39 16.48
CA SER A 67 22.91 4.35 15.06
C SER A 67 22.35 5.71 14.61
N SER A 68 22.17 5.92 13.31
CA SER A 68 21.45 7.08 12.78
C SER A 68 19.92 6.86 12.73
N THR A 69 19.39 5.95 13.54
CA THR A 69 17.96 5.64 13.61
C THR A 69 17.36 6.16 14.93
N ILE A 70 16.30 6.95 14.82
CA ILE A 70 15.48 7.43 15.93
C ILE A 70 14.20 6.58 15.96
N LEU A 71 13.94 5.94 17.10
CA LEU A 71 12.78 5.08 17.33
C LEU A 71 11.73 5.76 18.20
N LEU A 72 10.50 5.75 17.69
CA LEU A 72 9.30 6.26 18.34
C LEU A 72 8.41 5.11 18.83
N GLY A 73 7.72 5.31 19.94
CA GLY A 73 6.78 4.35 20.49
C GLY A 73 5.53 4.20 19.60
N ARG A 74 5.07 2.95 19.45
CA ARG A 74 3.83 2.62 18.72
C ARG A 74 2.64 3.37 19.30
N ASP A 75 1.80 3.92 18.42
CA ASP A 75 0.58 4.65 18.75
C ASP A 75 0.78 5.83 19.72
N LYS A 76 1.99 6.37 19.81
CA LYS A 76 2.31 7.55 20.63
C LYS A 76 2.22 8.83 19.81
N GLU A 77 1.76 9.91 20.44
CA GLU A 77 1.72 11.25 19.84
C GLU A 77 2.86 12.11 20.40
N TYR A 78 3.78 12.52 19.54
CA TYR A 78 4.90 13.40 19.80
C TYR A 78 4.57 14.81 19.30
N ILE A 79 4.63 15.78 20.21
CA ILE A 79 4.30 17.16 19.90
C ILE A 79 5.55 17.89 19.39
N LEU A 80 5.38 18.86 18.49
CA LEU A 80 6.39 19.82 18.05
C LEU A 80 5.82 21.24 18.08
N ASN A 81 6.53 22.15 18.75
CA ASN A 81 6.24 23.59 18.79
C ASN A 81 6.97 24.35 17.68
N LYS A 82 8.08 23.81 17.18
CA LYS A 82 8.90 24.38 16.09
C LYS A 82 9.37 23.30 15.13
N ALA A 83 9.71 23.68 13.91
CA ALA A 83 10.29 22.78 12.93
C ALA A 83 11.57 22.13 13.45
N LEU A 84 11.77 20.87 13.06
CA LEU A 84 13.03 20.15 13.23
C LEU A 84 13.90 20.35 11.99
N GLN A 85 15.15 20.77 12.20
CA GLN A 85 16.13 20.90 11.13
C GLN A 85 16.89 19.58 11.02
N ILE A 86 16.86 18.94 9.86
CA ILE A 86 17.59 17.70 9.59
C ILE A 86 18.76 18.05 8.67
N LYS A 87 19.97 18.01 9.24
CA LYS A 87 21.23 18.41 8.59
C LYS A 87 22.22 17.26 8.41
N THR A 88 21.79 16.03 8.72
CA THR A 88 22.55 14.80 8.47
C THR A 88 21.61 13.66 8.09
N SER A 89 22.15 12.61 7.46
CA SER A 89 21.41 11.38 7.15
C SER A 89 20.89 10.71 8.43
N MET A 90 19.60 10.38 8.45
CA MET A 90 18.94 9.70 9.58
C MET A 90 17.65 8.99 9.15
N THR A 91 17.21 8.04 9.97
CA THR A 91 15.89 7.41 9.86
C THR A 91 15.08 7.72 11.10
N ILE A 92 13.85 8.21 10.94
CA ILE A 92 12.87 8.33 12.02
C ILE A 92 11.81 7.26 11.75
N SER A 93 11.62 6.34 12.69
CA SER A 93 10.67 5.25 12.52
C SER A 93 9.95 4.87 13.81
N THR A 94 8.80 4.23 13.63
CA THR A 94 8.09 3.60 14.76
C THR A 94 8.74 2.27 15.13
N ALA A 95 8.83 1.99 16.42
CA ALA A 95 9.37 0.76 16.96
C ALA A 95 8.62 -0.48 16.44
N ALA A 96 9.40 -1.53 16.16
CA ALA A 96 8.85 -2.82 15.74
C ALA A 96 7.96 -3.45 16.83
N SER A 97 7.06 -4.33 16.42
CA SER A 97 6.23 -5.09 17.37
C SER A 97 7.07 -6.07 18.18
N GLY A 98 6.77 -6.22 19.47
CA GLY A 98 7.28 -7.32 20.29
C GLY A 98 6.49 -8.62 20.13
N ASP A 99 5.31 -8.57 19.49
CA ASP A 99 4.42 -9.71 19.31
C ASP A 99 4.90 -10.64 18.19
N PHE A 100 4.81 -11.95 18.43
CA PHE A 100 5.09 -12.98 17.43
C PHE A 100 4.12 -12.84 16.24
N ASN A 101 4.65 -12.78 15.02
CA ASN A 101 3.90 -12.66 13.76
C ASN A 101 3.07 -11.37 13.57
N ASN A 102 3.46 -10.25 14.19
CA ASN A 102 2.87 -8.94 13.88
C ASN A 102 3.74 -8.19 12.85
N ASP A 103 3.64 -8.59 11.59
CA ASP A 103 4.34 -8.01 10.43
C ASP A 103 3.55 -6.90 9.72
N LYS A 104 2.34 -6.59 10.18
CA LYS A 104 1.44 -5.60 9.59
C LYS A 104 2.01 -4.19 9.73
N LYS A 105 2.39 -3.60 8.59
CA LYS A 105 3.00 -2.27 8.51
C LYS A 105 1.97 -1.15 8.41
N GLY A 106 2.27 0.00 9.01
CA GLY A 106 1.48 1.22 8.84
C GLY A 106 0.24 1.33 9.74
N LEU A 107 -0.05 0.30 10.55
CA LEU A 107 -1.25 0.25 11.40
C LEU A 107 -1.05 0.89 12.78
N ASN A 108 0.17 0.88 13.31
CA ASN A 108 0.45 1.28 14.70
C ASN A 108 1.44 2.47 14.76
N ASN A 109 1.32 3.37 13.79
CA ASN A 109 2.28 4.44 13.55
C ASN A 109 2.33 5.43 14.73
N ALA A 110 3.54 5.79 15.15
CA ALA A 110 3.76 6.98 15.95
C ALA A 110 3.28 8.23 15.19
N THR A 111 2.69 9.16 15.92
CA THR A 111 2.21 10.44 15.38
C THR A 111 3.18 11.54 15.75
N ILE A 112 3.59 12.35 14.78
CA ILE A 112 4.39 13.57 14.99
C ILE A 112 3.50 14.74 14.57
N LYS A 113 3.20 15.62 15.53
CA LYS A 113 2.17 16.64 15.38
C LYS A 113 2.70 18.04 15.67
N MET A 114 2.50 18.92 14.71
CA MET A 114 2.82 20.33 14.87
C MET A 114 1.70 21.04 15.63
N VAL A 115 2.00 21.54 16.82
CA VAL A 115 1.12 22.47 17.56
C VAL A 115 1.54 23.93 17.38
N GLY A 116 2.77 24.15 16.92
CA GLY A 116 3.26 25.46 16.51
C GLY A 116 2.69 25.94 15.17
N THR A 117 3.26 27.02 14.66
CA THR A 117 2.85 27.66 13.40
C THR A 117 3.74 27.32 12.21
N GLU A 118 4.70 26.40 12.40
CA GLU A 118 5.70 26.04 11.40
C GLU A 118 5.34 24.72 10.70
N ARG A 119 6.25 24.22 9.86
CA ARG A 119 6.23 22.87 9.30
C ARG A 119 6.88 21.87 10.28
N LEU A 120 6.71 20.57 10.08
CA LEU A 120 7.34 19.55 10.93
C LEU A 120 8.86 19.49 10.69
N PHE A 121 9.27 19.40 9.43
CA PHE A 121 10.66 19.15 9.05
C PHE A 121 11.16 20.12 7.99
N THR A 122 12.39 20.59 8.17
CA THR A 122 13.23 21.13 7.11
C THR A 122 14.40 20.17 6.92
N VAL A 123 14.47 19.53 5.76
CA VAL A 123 15.53 18.59 5.39
C VAL A 123 16.42 19.27 4.36
N ASP A 124 17.54 19.81 4.82
CA ASP A 124 18.43 20.66 4.03
C ASP A 124 19.79 20.74 4.73
N ASP A 125 20.87 20.33 4.06
CA ASP A 125 22.24 20.53 4.54
C ASP A 125 22.80 21.92 4.19
N GLU A 126 21.98 22.76 3.55
CA GLU A 126 22.31 24.10 3.01
C GLU A 126 23.35 24.06 1.88
N SER A 127 23.64 22.89 1.32
CA SER A 127 24.54 22.69 0.20
C SER A 127 23.79 22.35 -1.08
N VAL A 128 24.34 22.82 -2.19
CA VAL A 128 23.86 22.52 -3.55
C VAL A 128 24.85 21.69 -4.36
N GLU A 129 25.94 21.29 -3.71
CA GLU A 129 27.06 20.57 -4.32
C GLU A 129 27.36 19.23 -3.64
N ASN A 130 27.07 19.11 -2.33
CA ASN A 130 27.29 17.88 -1.58
C ASN A 130 26.34 16.78 -2.05
N SER A 131 26.75 15.52 -1.86
CA SER A 131 25.85 14.39 -2.01
C SER A 131 24.64 14.52 -1.08
N LEU A 132 23.45 14.20 -1.59
CA LEU A 132 22.21 14.33 -0.83
C LEU A 132 22.24 13.53 0.48
N LEU A 133 21.70 14.11 1.55
CA LEU A 133 21.43 13.41 2.80
C LEU A 133 20.32 12.37 2.57
N ALA A 134 20.50 11.16 3.09
CA ALA A 134 19.47 10.13 3.06
C ALA A 134 18.60 10.23 4.31
N VAL A 135 17.34 10.59 4.14
CA VAL A 135 16.37 10.76 5.24
C VAL A 135 15.19 9.82 5.06
N GLY A 136 15.01 8.91 6.01
CA GLY A 136 13.94 7.92 6.03
C GLY A 136 12.86 8.26 7.06
N LEU A 137 11.60 8.29 6.65
CA LEU A 137 10.42 8.45 7.50
C LEU A 137 9.53 7.22 7.35
N ILE A 138 9.49 6.35 8.36
CA ILE A 138 8.93 5.01 8.23
C ILE A 138 7.88 4.74 9.33
N GLU A 139 6.68 4.34 8.91
CA GLU A 139 5.56 4.05 9.82
C GLU A 139 5.19 5.25 10.71
N LEU A 140 5.05 6.46 10.14
CA LEU A 140 4.73 7.70 10.85
C LEU A 140 3.37 8.27 10.44
N ASN A 141 2.66 8.91 11.37
CA ASN A 141 1.56 9.82 11.07
C ASN A 141 2.05 11.25 11.26
N LEU A 142 2.30 11.96 10.17
CA LEU A 142 2.71 13.35 10.15
C LEU A 142 1.47 14.25 10.10
N GLN A 143 1.30 15.06 11.13
CA GLN A 143 0.16 15.96 11.29
C GLN A 143 0.61 17.42 11.34
N GLY A 144 0.22 18.19 10.34
CA GLY A 144 0.50 19.62 10.23
C GLY A 144 -0.40 20.47 11.12
N SER A 145 -0.11 21.78 11.16
CA SER A 145 -0.99 22.76 11.76
C SER A 145 -1.96 23.35 10.72
N SER A 146 -3.03 24.00 11.17
CA SER A 146 -3.92 24.76 10.26
C SER A 146 -3.25 26.00 9.66
N THR A 147 -2.07 26.39 10.16
CA THR A 147 -1.36 27.60 9.72
C THR A 147 -0.83 27.42 8.31
N LYS A 148 -1.08 28.42 7.45
CA LYS A 148 -0.53 28.44 6.10
C LYS A 148 0.93 28.91 6.12
N VAL A 149 1.87 28.05 5.79
CA VAL A 149 3.30 28.37 5.66
C VAL A 149 3.68 28.66 4.20
N ASN A 150 4.91 29.11 3.93
CA ASN A 150 5.34 29.39 2.55
C ASN A 150 5.50 28.11 1.71
N ASN A 151 6.47 27.27 2.06
CA ASN A 151 6.83 26.06 1.33
C ASN A 151 6.82 24.87 2.30
N GLY A 152 6.15 23.79 1.91
CA GLY A 152 6.16 22.52 2.65
C GLY A 152 5.37 22.62 3.95
N GLY A 153 4.06 22.38 3.90
CA GLY A 153 3.19 22.46 5.09
C GLY A 153 3.50 21.39 6.14
N LEU A 154 4.09 20.26 5.73
CA LEU A 154 4.69 19.29 6.63
C LEU A 154 6.21 19.26 6.48
N ILE A 155 6.70 19.21 5.24
CA ILE A 155 8.11 18.97 4.93
C ILE A 155 8.59 19.93 3.86
N LEU A 156 9.67 20.64 4.13
CA LEU A 156 10.52 21.23 3.10
C LEU A 156 11.72 20.30 2.92
N ASN A 157 11.92 19.81 1.71
CA ASN A 157 13.01 18.90 1.36
C ASN A 157 13.91 19.49 0.28
N ARG A 158 15.22 19.43 0.49
CA ARG A 158 16.26 19.63 -0.54
C ARG A 158 17.14 18.38 -0.73
N GLU A 159 16.89 17.32 0.05
CA GLU A 159 17.74 16.13 0.15
C GLU A 159 17.06 14.88 -0.44
N ALA A 160 17.58 13.68 -0.15
CA ALA A 160 16.95 12.42 -0.53
C ALA A 160 15.98 11.94 0.55
N LEU A 161 14.69 12.20 0.33
CA LEU A 161 13.61 11.87 1.27
C LEU A 161 12.89 10.59 0.85
N THR A 162 12.87 9.60 1.75
CA THR A 162 12.10 8.36 1.60
C THR A 162 11.02 8.28 2.67
N ILE A 163 9.78 8.04 2.26
CA ILE A 163 8.61 7.93 3.12
C ILE A 163 7.93 6.59 2.86
N GLN A 164 7.75 5.78 3.92
CA GLN A 164 7.16 4.45 3.81
C GLN A 164 6.11 4.20 4.87
N TYR A 165 4.99 3.57 4.50
CA TYR A 165 3.93 3.17 5.43
C TYR A 165 3.43 4.32 6.32
N SER A 166 3.40 5.55 5.78
CA SER A 166 3.19 6.77 6.56
C SER A 166 1.98 7.57 6.08
N ARG A 167 1.39 8.37 6.98
CA ARG A 167 0.26 9.28 6.69
C ARG A 167 0.74 10.72 6.76
N LEU A 168 0.51 11.49 5.71
CA LEU A 168 0.84 12.90 5.63
C LEU A 168 -0.46 13.69 5.57
N THR A 169 -0.78 14.39 6.65
CA THR A 169 -2.09 15.00 6.83
C THR A 169 -2.06 16.40 7.40
N GLY A 170 -3.03 17.22 6.97
CA GLY A 170 -3.29 18.53 7.56
C GLY A 170 -2.22 19.59 7.26
N GLY A 171 -1.32 19.36 6.31
CA GLY A 171 -0.37 20.38 5.88
C GLY A 171 -1.05 21.51 5.11
N ASN A 172 -0.63 22.75 5.33
CA ASN A 172 -1.19 23.94 4.67
C ASN A 172 -0.06 24.89 4.24
N ALA A 173 0.10 25.14 2.94
CA ALA A 173 1.21 25.98 2.44
C ALA A 173 0.83 26.82 1.21
N ASN A 174 1.69 27.75 0.78
CA ASN A 174 1.58 28.31 -0.57
C ASN A 174 1.95 27.23 -1.59
N ASN A 175 3.14 26.64 -1.44
CA ASN A 175 3.63 25.57 -2.30
C ASN A 175 3.90 24.31 -1.49
N GLY A 176 3.34 23.17 -1.89
CA GLY A 176 3.65 21.90 -1.25
C GLY A 176 2.90 21.73 0.07
N GLY A 177 1.60 21.46 0.02
CA GLY A 177 0.75 21.35 1.21
C GLY A 177 1.28 20.29 2.18
N ALA A 178 1.58 19.09 1.68
CA ALA A 178 2.35 18.11 2.44
C ALA A 178 3.86 18.37 2.27
N ILE A 179 4.37 18.31 1.03
CA ILE A 179 5.82 18.35 0.76
C ILE A 179 6.12 19.43 -0.28
N TYR A 180 7.13 20.24 0.00
CA TYR A 180 7.85 21.03 -1.01
C TYR A 180 9.21 20.39 -1.25
N ASN A 181 9.47 19.95 -2.48
CA ASN A 181 10.74 19.39 -2.91
C ASN A 181 11.51 20.40 -3.76
N ALA A 182 12.66 20.84 -3.24
CA ALA A 182 13.44 21.94 -3.76
C ALA A 182 14.57 21.47 -4.68
N GLY A 183 14.93 22.35 -5.62
CA GLY A 183 16.18 22.24 -6.39
C GLY A 183 15.97 22.15 -7.89
N VAL A 184 16.90 22.76 -8.63
CA VAL A 184 16.95 22.74 -10.08
C VAL A 184 18.39 22.48 -10.50
N LEU A 185 18.63 21.47 -11.34
CA LEU A 185 19.97 21.20 -11.85
C LEU A 185 20.42 22.34 -12.78
N SER A 186 21.64 22.82 -12.57
CA SER A 186 22.30 23.84 -13.40
C SER A 186 23.82 23.72 -13.26
N ASP A 187 24.58 24.52 -14.02
CA ASP A 187 26.04 24.56 -13.93
C ASP A 187 26.56 24.88 -12.51
N THR A 188 25.73 25.53 -11.68
CA THR A 188 26.08 25.92 -10.30
C THR A 188 25.36 25.10 -9.23
N GLN A 189 24.30 24.38 -9.58
CA GLN A 189 23.53 23.54 -8.66
C GLN A 189 23.61 22.10 -9.14
N LYS A 190 24.47 21.31 -8.48
CA LYS A 190 24.81 19.95 -8.90
C LYS A 190 23.85 18.89 -8.36
N THR A 191 23.07 19.24 -7.33
CA THR A 191 22.10 18.34 -6.70
C THR A 191 20.69 18.91 -6.66
N VAL A 192 19.72 18.01 -6.59
CA VAL A 192 18.29 18.28 -6.57
C VAL A 192 17.63 17.35 -5.56
N GLY A 193 16.69 17.87 -4.77
CA GLY A 193 15.95 17.07 -3.82
C GLY A 193 15.18 15.94 -4.51
N THR A 194 15.12 14.79 -3.87
CA THR A 194 14.39 13.63 -4.36
C THR A 194 13.37 13.16 -3.33
N VAL A 195 12.19 12.73 -3.79
CA VAL A 195 11.12 12.25 -2.93
C VAL A 195 10.65 10.87 -3.38
N ALA A 196 10.84 9.85 -2.55
CA ALA A 196 10.30 8.51 -2.77
C ALA A 196 9.23 8.21 -1.71
N ILE A 197 7.99 8.02 -2.15
CA ILE A 197 6.86 7.67 -1.27
C ILE A 197 6.34 6.30 -1.67
N SER A 198 6.28 5.38 -0.71
CA SER A 198 5.64 4.08 -0.92
C SER A 198 4.70 3.69 0.21
N ASN A 199 3.65 2.95 -0.13
CA ASN A 199 2.74 2.36 0.85
C ASN A 199 2.10 3.41 1.79
N SER A 200 1.87 4.64 1.32
CA SER A 200 1.58 5.79 2.17
C SER A 200 0.30 6.52 1.75
N ILE A 201 -0.19 7.40 2.64
CA ILE A 201 -1.41 8.19 2.41
C ILE A 201 -1.08 9.67 2.48
N LEU A 202 -1.46 10.43 1.46
CA LEU A 202 -1.43 11.90 1.48
C LEU A 202 -2.87 12.39 1.47
N GLN A 203 -3.32 12.96 2.60
CA GLN A 203 -4.73 13.29 2.79
C GLN A 203 -4.97 14.61 3.52
N ASN A 204 -6.04 15.33 3.16
CA ASN A 204 -6.46 16.57 3.83
C ASN A 204 -5.39 17.68 3.83
N ASN A 205 -4.49 17.70 2.86
CA ASN A 205 -3.50 18.76 2.71
C ASN A 205 -4.04 19.87 1.80
N LYS A 206 -3.57 21.10 2.04
CA LYS A 206 -4.03 22.31 1.33
C LYS A 206 -2.84 23.10 0.80
N ALA A 207 -2.93 23.56 -0.44
CA ALA A 207 -1.96 24.54 -0.95
C ALA A 207 -2.49 25.40 -2.09
N ASP A 208 -1.80 26.52 -2.37
CA ASP A 208 -2.02 27.26 -3.61
C ASP A 208 -1.60 26.41 -4.80
N GLN A 209 -0.45 25.74 -4.72
CA GLN A 209 0.02 24.75 -5.69
C GLN A 209 0.63 23.54 -4.98
N GLY A 210 0.42 22.35 -5.51
CA GLY A 210 1.05 21.13 -5.00
C GLY A 210 0.53 20.72 -3.62
N ALA A 211 -0.78 20.63 -3.41
CA ALA A 211 -1.35 20.27 -2.10
C ALA A 211 -0.79 18.95 -1.55
N ALA A 212 -0.58 17.95 -2.40
CA ALA A 212 0.10 16.72 -2.02
C ALA A 212 1.62 16.84 -2.17
N LEU A 213 2.10 17.37 -3.30
CA LEU A 213 3.52 17.59 -3.55
C LEU A 213 3.70 18.77 -4.50
N TYR A 214 4.57 19.68 -4.12
CA TYR A 214 5.19 20.62 -5.04
C TYR A 214 6.64 20.22 -5.26
N THR A 215 7.11 20.21 -6.50
CA THR A 215 8.51 19.95 -6.82
C THR A 215 9.02 20.92 -7.88
N ASP A 216 10.24 21.42 -7.70
CA ASP A 216 10.86 22.34 -8.67
C ASP A 216 11.21 21.61 -9.98
N MET A 217 11.66 20.36 -9.88
CA MET A 217 11.89 19.43 -10.99
C MET A 217 11.23 18.08 -10.70
N PRO A 218 10.91 17.24 -11.70
CA PRO A 218 10.13 16.00 -11.51
C PRO A 218 10.91 14.84 -10.84
N TYR A 219 11.72 15.11 -9.80
CA TYR A 219 12.45 14.10 -9.03
C TYR A 219 11.63 13.50 -7.89
N TYR A 220 10.54 12.82 -8.23
CA TYR A 220 9.74 12.12 -7.24
C TYR A 220 9.17 10.81 -7.76
N ARG A 221 9.04 9.81 -6.90
CA ARG A 221 8.36 8.54 -7.20
C ARG A 221 7.33 8.26 -6.12
N ILE A 222 6.07 8.12 -6.51
CA ILE A 222 4.99 7.70 -5.61
C ILE A 222 4.48 6.34 -6.09
N THR A 223 4.57 5.33 -5.24
CA THR A 223 4.17 3.96 -5.57
C THR A 223 3.24 3.39 -4.50
N GLN A 224 2.25 2.58 -4.89
CA GLN A 224 1.41 1.84 -3.93
C GLN A 224 0.82 2.77 -2.86
N SER A 225 0.31 3.93 -3.24
CA SER A 225 -0.08 4.97 -2.29
C SER A 225 -1.47 5.52 -2.59
N VAL A 226 -2.05 6.23 -1.62
CA VAL A 226 -3.37 6.84 -1.73
C VAL A 226 -3.26 8.35 -1.58
N ILE A 227 -3.83 9.10 -2.53
CA ILE A 227 -3.90 10.56 -2.48
C ILE A 227 -5.37 10.98 -2.51
N ARG A 228 -5.89 11.52 -1.40
CA ARG A 228 -7.33 11.82 -1.30
C ARG A 228 -7.64 13.06 -0.47
N ASP A 229 -8.77 13.68 -0.73
CA ASP A 229 -9.30 14.82 0.05
C ASP A 229 -8.32 16.01 0.19
N ASN A 230 -7.39 16.18 -0.75
CA ASN A 230 -6.50 17.34 -0.76
C ASN A 230 -7.15 18.49 -1.55
N THR A 231 -6.81 19.72 -1.19
CA THR A 231 -7.44 20.93 -1.77
C THR A 231 -6.40 21.88 -2.35
N ILE A 232 -6.62 22.26 -3.61
CA ILE A 232 -5.91 23.35 -4.27
C ILE A 232 -6.72 24.63 -4.18
N THR A 233 -6.07 25.75 -3.88
CA THR A 233 -6.73 27.06 -3.81
C THR A 233 -6.49 27.93 -5.05
N THR A 234 -5.45 27.66 -5.84
CA THR A 234 -5.21 28.39 -7.09
C THR A 234 -5.99 27.77 -8.25
N LYS A 235 -6.68 28.61 -9.01
CA LYS A 235 -7.34 28.19 -10.25
C LYS A 235 -6.36 27.50 -11.20
N ASN A 236 -6.74 26.35 -11.74
CA ASN A 236 -5.91 25.51 -12.63
C ASN A 236 -4.61 25.00 -11.98
N GLY A 237 -4.49 25.03 -10.65
CA GLY A 237 -3.36 24.40 -9.97
C GLY A 237 -3.44 22.87 -10.00
N SER A 238 -2.38 22.22 -9.51
CA SER A 238 -2.30 20.76 -9.45
C SER A 238 -1.95 20.25 -8.05
N LEU A 239 -2.49 19.09 -7.64
CA LEU A 239 -2.14 18.43 -6.37
C LEU A 239 -0.70 17.97 -6.33
N LEU A 240 -0.24 17.39 -7.43
CA LEU A 240 1.14 17.04 -7.71
C LEU A 240 1.63 18.03 -8.75
N TYR A 241 2.36 19.04 -8.30
CA TYR A 241 2.81 20.15 -9.14
C TYR A 241 4.31 20.05 -9.42
N THR A 242 4.66 19.98 -10.69
CA THR A 242 6.05 20.11 -11.18
C THR A 242 6.22 21.46 -11.84
N ASN A 243 7.13 22.29 -11.31
CA ASN A 243 7.38 23.63 -11.84
C ASN A 243 8.03 23.55 -13.24
N ILE A 244 9.19 22.90 -13.33
CA ILE A 244 10.02 22.83 -14.53
C ILE A 244 10.26 21.36 -14.89
N GLY A 245 10.04 20.97 -16.15
CA GLY A 245 10.41 19.63 -16.64
C GLY A 245 11.90 19.50 -16.96
N PHE A 246 12.33 18.31 -17.38
CA PHE A 246 13.72 18.11 -17.80
C PHE A 246 14.02 18.87 -19.10
N LYS A 247 15.06 19.71 -19.06
CA LYS A 247 15.54 20.48 -20.22
C LYS A 247 16.78 19.86 -20.86
N ASP A 248 17.62 19.19 -20.08
CA ASP A 248 18.82 18.55 -20.57
C ASP A 248 18.49 17.13 -21.08
N PRO A 249 18.71 16.84 -22.37
CA PRO A 249 18.47 15.53 -22.94
C PRO A 249 19.31 14.42 -22.31
N THR A 250 20.48 14.71 -21.75
CA THR A 250 21.37 13.69 -21.15
C THR A 250 20.88 13.19 -19.79
N ILE A 251 20.26 14.07 -19.00
CA ILE A 251 19.71 13.77 -17.67
C ILE A 251 18.49 12.83 -17.79
N GLY A 252 17.72 13.03 -18.86
CA GLY A 252 16.37 12.54 -18.98
C GLY A 252 16.14 11.15 -19.54
N VAL A 253 17.02 10.69 -20.42
CA VAL A 253 16.91 9.36 -21.03
C VAL A 253 16.85 8.30 -19.92
N ASN A 254 17.80 8.36 -18.98
CA ASN A 254 17.90 7.37 -17.90
C ASN A 254 16.73 7.45 -16.90
N ILE A 255 16.14 8.63 -16.68
CA ILE A 255 15.08 8.81 -15.67
C ILE A 255 13.76 8.17 -16.12
N LEU A 256 13.44 8.29 -17.42
CA LEU A 256 12.28 7.64 -18.01
C LEU A 256 12.42 6.11 -18.00
N TYR A 257 13.57 5.58 -18.43
CA TYR A 257 13.80 4.13 -18.46
C TYR A 257 13.90 3.50 -17.06
N ASN A 258 14.45 4.24 -16.09
CA ASN A 258 14.47 3.79 -14.68
C ASN A 258 13.13 4.03 -13.97
N GLY A 259 12.17 4.67 -14.64
CA GLY A 259 10.84 4.92 -14.12
C GLY A 259 10.80 5.74 -12.84
N ALA A 260 11.81 6.59 -12.64
CA ALA A 260 12.09 7.23 -11.36
C ALA A 260 11.14 8.40 -11.03
N SER A 261 10.39 8.90 -12.01
CA SER A 261 9.62 10.13 -11.92
C SER A 261 8.12 9.92 -12.19
N GLY A 262 7.27 10.16 -11.20
CA GLY A 262 5.81 10.13 -11.32
C GLY A 262 5.11 9.14 -10.38
N LEU A 263 4.06 8.48 -10.90
CA LEU A 263 3.07 7.72 -10.12
C LEU A 263 2.92 6.29 -10.65
N ARG A 264 2.93 5.31 -9.75
CA ARG A 264 2.71 3.89 -10.08
C ARG A 264 1.80 3.20 -9.08
N ASN A 265 0.93 2.30 -9.53
CA ASN A 265 0.12 1.45 -8.64
C ASN A 265 -0.60 2.21 -7.52
N SER A 266 -1.14 3.40 -7.83
CA SER A 266 -1.64 4.32 -6.80
C SER A 266 -3.08 4.73 -7.08
N THR A 267 -3.82 5.02 -6.02
CA THR A 267 -5.23 5.43 -6.08
C THR A 267 -5.35 6.90 -5.70
N ILE A 268 -6.02 7.70 -6.54
CA ILE A 268 -6.21 9.14 -6.35
C ILE A 268 -7.68 9.51 -6.52
N PHE A 269 -8.31 10.09 -5.51
CA PHE A 269 -9.73 10.42 -5.59
C PHE A 269 -10.19 11.51 -4.61
N ASN A 270 -11.32 12.12 -4.90
CA ASN A 270 -11.99 13.10 -4.04
C ASN A 270 -11.13 14.31 -3.67
N ASN A 271 -10.22 14.72 -4.57
CA ASN A 271 -9.44 15.94 -4.41
C ASN A 271 -10.11 17.11 -5.14
N THR A 272 -9.96 18.32 -4.62
CA THR A 272 -10.76 19.49 -5.02
C THR A 272 -9.91 20.70 -5.43
N GLY A 273 -10.44 21.55 -6.33
CA GLY A 273 -9.89 22.88 -6.63
C GLY A 273 -8.87 22.93 -7.76
N GLY A 274 -8.56 21.81 -8.40
CA GLY A 274 -7.56 21.75 -9.47
C GLY A 274 -7.36 20.36 -10.06
N TYR A 275 -6.35 20.27 -10.95
CA TYR A 275 -5.93 19.02 -11.58
C TYR A 275 -5.22 18.11 -10.56
N VAL A 276 -5.24 16.80 -10.80
CA VAL A 276 -4.45 15.85 -10.01
C VAL A 276 -2.96 16.08 -10.22
N ALA A 277 -2.52 16.20 -11.46
CA ALA A 277 -1.11 16.44 -11.78
C ALA A 277 -0.97 17.26 -13.06
N ASN A 278 0.09 18.06 -13.11
CA ASN A 278 0.60 18.61 -14.35
C ASN A 278 1.76 17.74 -14.88
N ILE A 279 1.58 17.17 -16.06
CA ILE A 279 2.52 16.23 -16.67
C ILE A 279 3.57 17.01 -17.44
N ARG A 280 4.82 16.87 -16.99
CA ARG A 280 6.03 17.44 -17.58
C ARG A 280 6.92 16.34 -18.16
N GLU A 281 7.92 16.77 -18.91
CA GLU A 281 8.97 15.93 -19.47
C GLU A 281 9.59 15.05 -18.37
N GLY A 282 9.77 13.76 -18.67
CA GLY A 282 10.31 12.72 -17.78
C GLY A 282 9.30 12.05 -16.87
N MET A 283 8.04 12.49 -16.84
CA MET A 283 7.03 11.91 -15.95
C MET A 283 6.38 10.66 -16.53
N VAL A 284 6.17 9.66 -15.67
CA VAL A 284 5.44 8.43 -15.98
C VAL A 284 4.28 8.24 -14.99
N LEU A 285 3.12 7.93 -15.53
CA LEU A 285 1.91 7.62 -14.78
C LEU A 285 1.42 6.24 -15.25
N ASN A 286 1.48 5.23 -14.39
CA ASN A 286 1.24 3.85 -14.80
C ASN A 286 0.45 3.05 -13.76
N ASN A 287 -0.54 2.27 -14.19
CA ASN A 287 -1.39 1.49 -13.29
C ASN A 287 -1.99 2.35 -12.15
N VAL A 288 -2.59 3.49 -12.50
CA VAL A 288 -3.18 4.43 -11.55
C VAL A 288 -4.71 4.38 -11.64
N THR A 289 -5.40 4.40 -10.49
CA THR A 289 -6.85 4.62 -10.45
C THR A 289 -7.11 6.05 -10.00
N MET A 290 -7.58 6.89 -10.91
CA MET A 290 -7.86 8.32 -10.72
C MET A 290 -9.33 8.61 -10.99
N ILE A 291 -10.13 8.85 -9.95
CA ILE A 291 -11.57 9.04 -10.10
C ILE A 291 -12.14 10.11 -9.16
N ARG A 292 -13.22 10.78 -9.57
CA ARG A 292 -13.94 11.78 -8.75
C ARG A 292 -13.04 12.88 -8.18
N ASN A 293 -12.08 13.35 -8.96
CA ASN A 293 -11.36 14.58 -8.67
C ASN A 293 -12.02 15.75 -9.40
N ASP A 294 -11.81 16.97 -8.94
CA ASP A 294 -12.37 18.18 -9.56
C ASP A 294 -11.82 18.42 -10.98
N ALA A 295 -10.61 17.95 -11.27
CA ALA A 295 -10.09 17.78 -12.63
C ALA A 295 -9.06 16.63 -12.70
N GLY A 296 -8.79 16.14 -13.90
CA GLY A 296 -7.88 15.02 -14.16
C GLY A 296 -6.43 15.48 -14.30
N LEU A 297 -5.89 15.51 -15.51
CA LEU A 297 -4.49 15.83 -15.78
C LEU A 297 -4.33 17.06 -16.65
N TYR A 298 -3.27 17.83 -16.40
CA TYR A 298 -2.82 18.89 -17.29
C TYR A 298 -1.57 18.41 -18.03
N LEU A 299 -1.67 18.13 -19.32
CA LEU A 299 -0.57 17.65 -20.16
C LEU A 299 0.21 18.83 -20.74
N GLN A 300 1.50 18.92 -20.42
CA GLN A 300 2.38 20.02 -20.78
C GLN A 300 3.85 19.57 -20.91
N ALA A 301 4.05 18.42 -21.56
CA ALA A 301 5.34 17.81 -21.81
C ALA A 301 5.72 17.98 -23.29
N PRO A 302 6.39 19.07 -23.69
CA PRO A 302 6.79 19.30 -25.07
C PRO A 302 7.75 18.22 -25.58
N LYS A 303 7.89 18.15 -26.91
CA LYS A 303 8.69 17.12 -27.59
C LYS A 303 10.14 17.13 -27.10
N TRP A 304 10.62 15.95 -26.70
CA TRP A 304 12.00 15.80 -26.26
C TRP A 304 12.91 15.43 -27.42
N ILE A 305 13.88 16.29 -27.74
CA ILE A 305 14.83 16.07 -28.84
C ILE A 305 16.25 15.96 -28.28
N VAL A 306 16.92 14.84 -28.55
CA VAL A 306 18.34 14.64 -28.24
C VAL A 306 19.15 14.88 -29.50
N LYS A 307 20.16 15.76 -29.41
CA LYS A 307 21.12 15.96 -30.49
C LYS A 307 22.36 15.13 -30.24
N THR A 308 22.71 14.27 -31.19
CA THR A 308 23.95 13.48 -31.16
C THR A 308 24.85 13.94 -32.30
N THR A 309 26.08 14.34 -31.96
CA THR A 309 27.11 14.65 -32.96
C THR A 309 28.02 13.44 -33.11
N THR A 310 28.04 12.83 -34.29
CA THR A 310 28.99 11.76 -34.63
C THR A 310 30.02 12.32 -35.61
N THR A 311 31.30 12.05 -35.39
CA THR A 311 32.35 12.32 -36.39
C THR A 311 32.46 11.12 -37.31
N ASP A 312 32.42 11.35 -38.62
CA ASP A 312 32.61 10.29 -39.61
C ASP A 312 34.11 9.98 -39.85
N GLU A 313 34.39 9.03 -40.74
CA GLU A 313 35.75 8.61 -41.09
C GLU A 313 36.59 9.72 -41.76
N ASN A 314 35.97 10.83 -42.17
CA ASN A 314 36.61 11.98 -42.81
C ASN A 314 36.77 13.19 -41.87
N ASP A 315 36.60 13.01 -40.56
CA ASP A 315 36.57 14.09 -39.55
C ASP A 315 35.38 15.08 -39.72
N GLU A 316 34.35 14.73 -40.50
CA GLU A 316 33.15 15.56 -40.61
C GLU A 316 32.18 15.30 -39.45
N LYS A 317 31.74 16.38 -38.80
CA LYS A 317 30.74 16.30 -37.72
C LYS A 317 29.33 16.24 -38.31
N LYS A 318 28.64 15.12 -38.09
CA LYS A 318 27.24 14.94 -38.44
C LYS A 318 26.36 15.05 -37.20
N GLU A 319 25.43 16.00 -37.19
CA GLU A 319 24.40 16.11 -36.15
C GLU A 319 23.17 15.28 -36.54
N THR A 320 22.70 14.45 -35.61
CA THR A 320 21.44 13.70 -35.75
C THR A 320 20.52 14.08 -34.60
N ASN A 321 19.28 14.45 -34.91
CA ASN A 321 18.23 14.68 -33.92
C ASN A 321 17.45 13.39 -33.73
N THR A 322 17.36 12.91 -32.50
CA THR A 322 16.54 11.76 -32.12
C THR A 322 15.37 12.25 -31.27
N ASP A 323 14.16 11.95 -31.72
CA ASP A 323 12.94 12.22 -30.96
C ASP A 323 12.77 11.16 -29.88
N LEU A 324 12.63 11.60 -28.63
CA LEU A 324 12.33 10.74 -27.50
C LEU A 324 10.91 10.96 -26.98
N VAL A 325 10.40 9.96 -26.29
CA VAL A 325 9.15 10.07 -25.52
C VAL A 325 9.36 11.12 -24.42
N SER A 326 8.48 12.12 -24.36
CA SER A 326 8.58 13.18 -23.36
C SER A 326 7.98 12.74 -22.02
N ALA A 327 6.78 12.18 -22.03
CA ALA A 327 6.10 11.65 -20.87
C ALA A 327 5.15 10.51 -21.28
N SER A 328 4.73 9.68 -20.34
CA SER A 328 3.86 8.53 -20.61
C SER A 328 2.76 8.36 -19.56
N ILE A 329 1.53 8.12 -20.02
CA ILE A 329 0.38 7.73 -19.22
C ILE A 329 -0.16 6.41 -19.78
N SER A 330 -0.10 5.35 -18.97
CA SER A 330 -0.44 4.00 -19.41
C SER A 330 -1.23 3.21 -18.36
N ASN A 331 -1.98 2.21 -18.82
CA ASN A 331 -2.57 1.14 -18.02
C ASN A 331 -3.43 1.64 -16.83
N SER A 332 -4.04 2.82 -16.96
CA SER A 332 -4.69 3.52 -15.84
C SER A 332 -6.20 3.66 -16.04
N ILE A 333 -6.93 3.90 -14.95
CA ILE A 333 -8.34 4.31 -14.97
C ILE A 333 -8.36 5.81 -14.65
N ILE A 334 -8.83 6.63 -15.57
CA ILE A 334 -8.92 8.09 -15.45
C ILE A 334 -10.33 8.52 -15.83
N VAL A 335 -11.28 8.32 -14.91
CA VAL A 335 -12.72 8.47 -15.19
C VAL A 335 -13.41 9.32 -14.12
N GLY A 336 -14.33 10.18 -14.55
CA GLY A 336 -15.12 11.03 -13.67
C GLY A 336 -14.28 12.09 -12.97
N ASN A 337 -13.29 12.66 -13.66
CA ASN A 337 -12.47 13.76 -13.14
C ASN A 337 -12.91 15.07 -13.79
N GLY A 338 -13.59 15.93 -13.04
CA GLY A 338 -14.30 17.10 -13.58
C GLY A 338 -15.72 16.77 -14.01
N GLU A 339 -16.69 17.57 -13.56
CA GLU A 339 -18.12 17.34 -13.79
C GLU A 339 -18.44 17.24 -15.29
N ASN A 340 -18.68 16.02 -15.78
CA ASN A 340 -19.06 15.72 -17.17
C ASN A 340 -18.05 16.21 -18.23
N THR A 341 -16.76 16.23 -17.91
CA THR A 341 -15.70 16.58 -18.86
C THR A 341 -14.64 15.50 -18.97
N CYS A 342 -13.78 15.60 -19.98
CA CYS A 342 -12.66 14.69 -20.17
C CYS A 342 -11.65 14.71 -19.01
N GLY A 343 -11.67 15.74 -18.15
CA GLY A 343 -10.70 15.90 -17.07
C GLY A 343 -9.25 16.14 -17.51
N LEU A 344 -8.94 15.89 -18.79
CA LEU A 344 -7.65 16.12 -19.41
C LEU A 344 -7.65 17.47 -20.11
N LYS A 345 -6.66 18.29 -19.79
CA LYS A 345 -6.30 19.49 -20.55
C LYS A 345 -4.93 19.27 -21.17
N THR A 346 -4.69 19.80 -22.35
CA THR A 346 -3.42 19.61 -23.04
C THR A 346 -2.95 20.92 -23.67
N ASP A 347 -1.69 21.26 -23.44
CA ASP A 347 -1.05 22.37 -24.13
C ASP A 347 -0.81 22.08 -25.62
N PRO A 348 -0.70 23.10 -26.48
CA PRO A 348 -0.50 22.90 -27.93
C PRO A 348 0.77 22.14 -28.30
N GLU A 349 1.85 22.30 -27.51
CA GLU A 349 3.15 21.69 -27.77
C GLU A 349 3.33 20.32 -27.10
N ASP A 350 2.35 19.88 -26.30
CA ASP A 350 2.44 18.62 -25.57
C ASP A 350 2.60 17.41 -26.49
N SER A 351 3.43 16.48 -26.05
CA SER A 351 3.82 15.27 -26.76
C SER A 351 3.70 14.02 -25.87
N THR A 352 2.98 14.13 -24.75
CA THR A 352 2.73 13.01 -23.84
C THR A 352 2.07 11.85 -24.58
N ILE A 353 2.59 10.64 -24.39
CA ILE A 353 1.96 9.42 -24.88
C ILE A 353 0.88 9.00 -23.88
N VAL A 354 -0.37 8.89 -24.34
CA VAL A 354 -1.52 8.45 -23.53
C VAL A 354 -2.14 7.23 -24.19
N GLN A 355 -2.07 6.07 -23.54
CA GLN A 355 -2.41 4.79 -24.18
C GLN A 355 -2.90 3.75 -23.19
N SER A 356 -3.70 2.78 -23.65
CA SER A 356 -4.19 1.68 -22.81
C SER A 356 -4.80 2.16 -21.49
N ASN A 357 -5.57 3.25 -21.49
CA ASN A 357 -6.27 3.75 -20.30
C ASN A 357 -7.78 3.63 -20.47
N LEU A 358 -8.51 3.48 -19.38
CA LEU A 358 -9.96 3.69 -19.35
C LEU A 358 -10.23 5.16 -19.05
N ILE A 359 -10.91 5.86 -19.95
CA ILE A 359 -11.15 7.32 -19.87
C ILE A 359 -12.61 7.70 -20.10
N ASP A 360 -12.96 8.92 -19.72
CA ASP A 360 -14.30 9.48 -19.92
C ASP A 360 -14.70 9.54 -21.41
N SER A 361 -15.98 9.28 -21.69
CA SER A 361 -16.53 9.25 -23.05
C SER A 361 -16.48 10.60 -23.77
N THR A 362 -16.37 11.70 -23.01
CA THR A 362 -16.23 13.06 -23.53
C THR A 362 -14.82 13.39 -24.04
N CYS A 363 -13.85 12.50 -23.85
CA CYS A 363 -12.49 12.72 -24.32
C CYS A 363 -12.39 12.58 -25.84
N ASP A 364 -11.63 13.50 -26.46
CA ASP A 364 -11.25 13.35 -27.86
C ASP A 364 -10.10 12.34 -27.99
N PHE A 365 -10.47 11.11 -28.36
CA PHE A 365 -9.55 10.01 -28.56
C PHE A 365 -8.57 10.24 -29.72
N SER A 366 -8.92 11.07 -30.71
CA SER A 366 -8.09 11.25 -31.92
C SER A 366 -6.70 11.82 -31.60
N LYS A 367 -6.59 12.55 -30.50
CA LYS A 367 -5.33 13.11 -30.02
C LYS A 367 -4.38 12.05 -29.46
N PHE A 368 -4.93 10.97 -28.91
CA PHE A 368 -4.19 9.95 -28.15
C PHE A 368 -4.03 8.62 -28.91
N ASP A 369 -4.99 8.26 -29.75
CA ASP A 369 -5.08 6.96 -30.42
C ASP A 369 -4.34 6.89 -31.76
N LYS A 370 -3.11 7.44 -31.82
CA LYS A 370 -2.28 7.40 -33.05
C LYS A 370 -1.76 5.99 -33.39
N LEU A 371 -1.84 5.05 -32.44
CA LEU A 371 -1.42 3.65 -32.59
C LEU A 371 -2.63 2.74 -32.30
N LEU A 372 -3.16 2.07 -33.33
CA LEU A 372 -4.44 1.33 -33.28
C LEU A 372 -4.46 0.18 -32.27
N ASP A 373 -3.30 -0.38 -31.94
CA ASP A 373 -3.13 -1.46 -30.98
C ASP A 373 -3.07 -0.93 -29.53
N ARG A 374 -2.82 0.37 -29.30
CA ARG A 374 -2.58 0.93 -27.96
C ARG A 374 -3.64 1.96 -27.55
N ARG A 375 -4.86 1.78 -28.06
CA ARG A 375 -5.94 2.72 -27.88
C ARG A 375 -6.42 2.82 -26.44
N ASN A 376 -6.88 4.00 -26.08
CA ASN A 376 -7.63 4.20 -24.84
C ASN A 376 -9.05 3.64 -25.01
N PHE A 377 -9.64 3.22 -23.91
CA PHE A 377 -10.99 2.67 -23.83
C PHE A 377 -11.93 3.74 -23.29
N SER A 378 -13.06 3.94 -23.95
CA SER A 378 -14.13 4.80 -23.45
C SER A 378 -14.96 4.07 -22.39
N VAL A 379 -15.25 4.73 -21.27
CA VAL A 379 -16.18 4.20 -20.26
C VAL A 379 -17.62 4.09 -20.79
N GLY A 380 -18.00 4.91 -21.79
CA GLY A 380 -19.36 4.94 -22.32
C GLY A 380 -20.41 5.23 -21.24
N ASP A 381 -21.53 4.51 -21.28
CA ASP A 381 -22.64 4.65 -20.32
C ASP A 381 -22.49 3.73 -19.09
N ASN A 382 -21.33 3.07 -18.92
CA ASN A 382 -21.12 2.14 -17.82
C ASN A 382 -21.10 2.87 -16.47
N LYS A 383 -21.86 2.37 -15.50
CA LYS A 383 -21.77 2.82 -14.11
C LYS A 383 -20.36 2.53 -13.58
N LEU A 384 -19.65 3.55 -13.08
CA LEU A 384 -18.28 3.38 -12.59
C LEU A 384 -18.23 2.66 -11.22
N ILE A 385 -19.05 3.08 -10.25
CA ILE A 385 -19.04 2.56 -8.88
C ILE A 385 -20.30 1.71 -8.60
N ALA A 386 -20.11 0.53 -8.02
CA ALA A 386 -21.15 -0.37 -7.53
C ALA A 386 -21.69 0.08 -6.17
N GLY A 387 -22.44 1.18 -6.18
CA GLY A 387 -22.99 1.81 -4.99
C GLY A 387 -23.50 3.20 -5.29
N ASN A 388 -23.91 3.92 -4.24
CA ASN A 388 -24.28 5.33 -4.31
C ASN A 388 -23.19 6.22 -3.70
N ASN A 389 -22.45 5.69 -2.73
CA ASN A 389 -21.32 6.35 -2.09
C ASN A 389 -19.99 5.78 -2.62
N ILE A 390 -18.96 6.63 -2.68
CA ILE A 390 -17.63 6.23 -3.16
C ILE A 390 -16.73 5.68 -2.04
N VAL A 391 -17.01 5.98 -0.77
CA VAL A 391 -16.16 5.61 0.37
C VAL A 391 -16.98 4.86 1.41
N ASP A 392 -16.37 3.85 2.02
CA ASP A 392 -16.85 3.13 3.21
C ASP A 392 -18.28 2.58 3.07
N GLN A 393 -18.68 2.29 1.83
CA GLN A 393 -19.90 1.57 1.51
C GLN A 393 -19.54 0.16 1.08
N LYS A 394 -20.32 -0.80 1.57
CA LYS A 394 -20.33 -2.16 1.03
C LYS A 394 -20.65 -2.12 -0.47
N CYS A 395 -19.90 -2.90 -1.25
CA CYS A 395 -20.13 -3.07 -2.68
C CYS A 395 -21.51 -3.70 -2.92
N ASP A 396 -22.31 -3.10 -3.80
CA ASP A 396 -23.61 -3.67 -4.17
C ASP A 396 -23.39 -5.01 -4.89
N ALA A 397 -23.94 -6.09 -4.33
CA ALA A 397 -23.70 -7.45 -4.82
C ALA A 397 -24.24 -7.65 -6.25
N PRO A 398 -23.67 -8.60 -7.02
CA PRO A 398 -24.23 -9.02 -8.31
C PRO A 398 -25.73 -9.33 -8.17
N PRO A 399 -26.58 -8.94 -9.13
CA PRO A 399 -26.25 -8.47 -10.48
C PRO A 399 -26.07 -6.95 -10.61
N ALA A 400 -25.91 -6.21 -9.51
CA ALA A 400 -25.75 -4.77 -9.55
C ALA A 400 -24.57 -4.32 -10.45
N SER A 401 -24.82 -3.35 -11.32
CA SER A 401 -23.80 -2.78 -12.21
C SER A 401 -22.80 -1.90 -11.44
N GLY A 402 -21.64 -1.65 -12.06
CA GLY A 402 -20.55 -0.89 -11.46
C GLY A 402 -19.22 -1.52 -11.80
N LEU A 403 -18.33 -0.84 -12.54
CA LEU A 403 -17.02 -1.38 -12.94
C LEU A 403 -16.07 -1.60 -11.75
N LEU A 404 -16.24 -0.83 -10.67
CA LEU A 404 -15.44 -0.87 -9.45
C LEU A 404 -16.35 -0.98 -8.22
N CYS A 405 -15.90 -1.68 -7.18
CA CYS A 405 -16.48 -1.52 -5.84
C CYS A 405 -16.11 -0.15 -5.25
N PRO A 406 -16.91 0.41 -4.31
CA PRO A 406 -16.54 1.58 -3.54
C PRO A 406 -15.18 1.41 -2.85
N TYR A 407 -14.51 2.53 -2.56
CA TYR A 407 -13.27 2.56 -1.81
C TYR A 407 -13.50 1.96 -0.43
N TYR A 408 -12.71 0.95 -0.09
CA TYR A 408 -12.74 0.34 1.23
C TYR A 408 -11.33 0.06 1.70
N THR A 409 -11.13 0.16 3.01
CA THR A 409 -9.87 -0.19 3.68
C THR A 409 -10.08 -1.47 4.48
N PRO A 410 -9.40 -2.58 4.13
CA PRO A 410 -9.42 -3.78 4.96
C PRO A 410 -8.94 -3.49 6.38
N LYS A 411 -9.55 -4.13 7.40
CA LYS A 411 -9.23 -3.90 8.82
C LYS A 411 -7.74 -4.06 9.15
N ASP A 412 -7.08 -4.96 8.45
CA ASP A 412 -5.69 -5.35 8.68
C ASP A 412 -4.70 -4.70 7.70
N GLN A 413 -5.14 -3.68 6.96
CA GLN A 413 -4.29 -2.97 6.00
C GLN A 413 -4.37 -1.46 6.22
N MET A 414 -3.25 -0.78 5.97
CA MET A 414 -3.21 0.68 6.04
C MET A 414 -3.93 1.33 4.85
N LEU A 415 -3.83 0.73 3.66
CA LEU A 415 -4.33 1.30 2.42
C LEU A 415 -5.63 0.65 2.00
N GLY A 416 -6.62 1.46 1.67
CA GLY A 416 -7.79 1.02 0.93
C GLY A 416 -7.61 1.12 -0.58
N PHE A 417 -8.56 0.54 -1.32
CA PHE A 417 -8.53 0.48 -2.77
C PHE A 417 -9.92 0.35 -3.40
N PHE A 418 -10.00 0.62 -4.71
CA PHE A 418 -11.17 0.31 -5.54
C PHE A 418 -10.96 -1.05 -6.21
N LYS A 419 -11.78 -2.04 -5.87
CA LYS A 419 -11.68 -3.40 -6.44
C LYS A 419 -12.36 -3.44 -7.81
N PRO A 420 -11.68 -3.88 -8.89
CA PRO A 420 -12.31 -4.19 -10.17
C PRO A 420 -13.40 -5.25 -10.05
N ARG A 421 -14.40 -5.18 -10.94
CA ARG A 421 -15.53 -6.11 -10.95
C ARG A 421 -15.72 -6.74 -12.32
N LEU A 422 -16.18 -7.99 -12.32
CA LEU A 422 -16.70 -8.67 -13.50
C LEU A 422 -18.23 -8.70 -13.42
N LEU A 423 -18.88 -8.00 -14.35
CA LEU A 423 -20.33 -7.82 -14.34
C LEU A 423 -21.06 -9.08 -14.81
N MET A 424 -22.28 -9.29 -14.33
CA MET A 424 -23.14 -10.39 -14.81
C MET A 424 -23.53 -10.26 -16.29
N ALA A 425 -23.47 -9.04 -16.85
CA ALA A 425 -23.73 -8.79 -18.27
C ALA A 425 -22.62 -9.30 -19.20
N TYR A 426 -21.44 -9.63 -18.68
CA TYR A 426 -20.31 -10.10 -19.50
C TYR A 426 -20.45 -11.59 -19.84
N ASN A 427 -20.25 -11.96 -21.10
CA ASN A 427 -20.30 -13.35 -21.54
C ASN A 427 -18.91 -13.99 -21.60
N GLN A 428 -17.88 -13.18 -21.76
CA GLN A 428 -16.48 -13.57 -21.82
C GLN A 428 -15.60 -12.51 -21.13
N LEU A 429 -14.37 -12.87 -20.75
CA LEU A 429 -13.47 -11.96 -20.04
C LEU A 429 -13.14 -10.69 -20.84
N SER A 430 -13.04 -10.82 -22.17
CA SER A 430 -12.74 -9.72 -23.09
C SER A 430 -13.84 -8.64 -23.14
N ASP A 431 -15.05 -8.92 -22.64
CA ASP A 431 -16.13 -7.93 -22.51
C ASP A 431 -15.86 -6.92 -21.38
N SER A 432 -14.97 -7.25 -20.43
CA SER A 432 -14.56 -6.33 -19.37
C SER A 432 -13.88 -5.09 -19.94
N LEU A 433 -14.09 -3.92 -19.36
CA LEU A 433 -13.38 -2.70 -19.73
C LEU A 433 -12.08 -2.48 -18.95
N ILE A 434 -11.85 -3.27 -17.89
CA ILE A 434 -10.71 -3.11 -16.97
C ILE A 434 -9.80 -4.33 -17.02
N VAL A 435 -10.40 -5.52 -16.98
CA VAL A 435 -9.67 -6.76 -16.74
C VAL A 435 -8.95 -7.20 -18.01
N ASN A 436 -7.64 -7.51 -17.92
CA ASN A 436 -6.77 -7.86 -19.05
C ASN A 436 -6.84 -6.85 -20.21
N LYS A 437 -6.75 -5.55 -19.90
CA LYS A 437 -6.76 -4.47 -20.91
C LYS A 437 -5.48 -3.63 -20.95
N GLY A 438 -4.67 -3.68 -19.91
CA GLY A 438 -3.31 -3.13 -19.91
C GLY A 438 -2.38 -3.94 -20.81
N ARG A 439 -1.20 -3.41 -21.13
CA ARG A 439 -0.24 -4.07 -22.02
C ARG A 439 1.14 -4.27 -21.38
N ILE A 440 1.73 -5.43 -21.64
CA ILE A 440 3.13 -5.77 -21.41
C ILE A 440 3.82 -5.74 -22.78
N TYR A 441 4.93 -5.02 -22.94
CA TYR A 441 5.66 -5.01 -24.21
C TYR A 441 6.39 -6.34 -24.42
N SER A 442 6.14 -7.00 -25.55
CA SER A 442 6.92 -8.17 -26.02
C SER A 442 7.49 -7.97 -27.44
N ASP A 443 7.28 -6.82 -28.10
CA ASP A 443 7.66 -6.59 -29.50
C ASP A 443 9.10 -6.06 -29.71
N GLY A 444 9.84 -5.77 -28.64
CA GLY A 444 11.20 -5.25 -28.71
C GLY A 444 11.32 -3.81 -29.26
N GLY A 445 10.21 -3.09 -29.42
CA GLY A 445 10.20 -1.69 -29.87
C GLY A 445 10.39 -0.68 -28.74
N ALA A 446 10.99 0.48 -29.05
CA ALA A 446 11.32 1.55 -28.09
C ALA A 446 10.23 2.64 -27.94
N VAL A 447 9.00 2.41 -28.41
CA VAL A 447 7.91 3.39 -28.32
C VAL A 447 6.91 2.91 -27.28
N GLY A 448 6.53 3.77 -26.32
CA GLY A 448 5.66 3.45 -25.17
C GLY A 448 6.44 2.84 -24.00
N LEU A 449 6.78 3.63 -22.98
CA LEU A 449 7.83 3.28 -22.00
C LEU A 449 7.33 2.59 -20.72
N ALA A 450 6.03 2.34 -20.57
CA ALA A 450 5.46 1.76 -19.36
C ALA A 450 4.65 0.49 -19.66
N SER A 451 5.25 -0.67 -19.35
CA SER A 451 4.56 -1.96 -19.28
C SER A 451 3.72 -2.05 -18.02
N CYS A 452 2.90 -3.08 -17.86
CA CYS A 452 2.31 -3.39 -16.57
C CYS A 452 3.38 -3.49 -15.46
N GLU A 453 3.07 -2.93 -14.29
CA GLU A 453 3.90 -3.10 -13.09
C GLU A 453 3.90 -4.56 -12.62
N GLY A 454 5.00 -5.04 -12.02
CA GLY A 454 5.10 -6.43 -11.55
C GLY A 454 4.19 -6.78 -10.36
N SER A 455 3.70 -5.77 -9.64
CA SER A 455 2.74 -5.93 -8.54
C SER A 455 1.64 -4.86 -8.62
N ASP A 456 0.57 -5.03 -7.86
CA ASP A 456 -0.50 -4.04 -7.71
C ASP A 456 -0.30 -3.14 -6.47
N GLN A 457 -1.26 -2.25 -6.18
CA GLN A 457 -1.24 -1.35 -5.02
C GLN A 457 -1.14 -2.09 -3.68
N ARG A 458 -1.65 -3.33 -3.60
CA ARG A 458 -1.64 -4.17 -2.40
C ARG A 458 -0.33 -4.93 -2.24
N GLY A 459 0.60 -4.78 -3.20
CA GLY A 459 1.83 -5.56 -3.27
C GLY A 459 1.61 -6.99 -3.76
N LYS A 460 0.42 -7.32 -4.29
CA LYS A 460 0.17 -8.63 -4.88
C LYS A 460 0.80 -8.67 -6.28
N ASN A 461 1.48 -9.76 -6.60
CA ASN A 461 2.08 -9.94 -7.92
C ASN A 461 1.00 -9.93 -9.00
N ARG A 462 1.27 -9.24 -10.10
CA ARG A 462 0.46 -9.39 -11.31
C ARG A 462 0.83 -10.70 -11.99
N SER A 463 -0.15 -11.37 -12.60
CA SER A 463 -0.02 -12.77 -13.01
C SER A 463 1.14 -13.01 -13.98
N GLY A 464 1.54 -12.03 -14.79
CA GLY A 464 2.73 -12.08 -15.66
C GLY A 464 2.69 -13.18 -16.74
N TYR A 465 1.72 -14.08 -16.68
CA TYR A 465 1.47 -15.19 -17.60
C TYR A 465 0.56 -14.80 -18.77
N ASP A 466 -0.13 -13.66 -18.67
CA ASP A 466 -0.87 -13.04 -19.76
C ASP A 466 -0.12 -11.76 -20.18
N GLU A 467 -0.02 -11.47 -21.48
CA GLU A 467 0.59 -10.24 -22.04
C GLU A 467 -0.15 -8.94 -21.63
N LEU A 468 -1.15 -9.07 -20.76
CA LEU A 468 -2.12 -8.05 -20.37
C LEU A 468 -2.28 -8.05 -18.85
N CYS A 469 -2.45 -6.87 -18.27
CA CYS A 469 -2.82 -6.69 -16.86
C CYS A 469 -4.13 -5.92 -16.74
N ASP A 470 -4.66 -5.82 -15.53
CA ASP A 470 -5.83 -4.98 -15.28
C ASP A 470 -5.48 -3.50 -15.29
N LEU A 471 -6.38 -2.68 -15.85
CA LEU A 471 -6.26 -1.23 -15.80
C LEU A 471 -6.43 -0.71 -14.38
N GLY A 472 -5.62 0.29 -14.05
CA GLY A 472 -5.61 0.93 -12.74
C GLY A 472 -4.73 0.23 -11.72
N ALA A 473 -4.93 0.60 -10.46
CA ALA A 473 -4.03 0.30 -9.36
C ALA A 473 -4.12 -1.13 -8.83
N ILE A 474 -5.19 -1.86 -9.15
CA ILE A 474 -5.49 -3.19 -8.60
C ILE A 474 -5.55 -4.21 -9.72
N GLU A 475 -4.94 -5.36 -9.47
CA GLU A 475 -5.07 -6.57 -10.28
C GLU A 475 -6.12 -7.48 -9.65
N LEU A 476 -7.07 -8.01 -10.41
CA LEU A 476 -8.05 -8.96 -9.92
C LEU A 476 -7.38 -10.32 -9.66
N VAL A 477 -7.24 -10.69 -8.38
CA VAL A 477 -6.55 -11.94 -8.02
C VAL A 477 -7.52 -13.11 -7.97
N ILE A 478 -7.21 -14.13 -8.76
CA ILE A 478 -8.02 -15.35 -8.93
C ILE A 478 -7.28 -16.65 -8.56
N ASN A 479 -6.11 -16.58 -7.92
CA ASN A 479 -5.26 -17.74 -7.64
C ASN A 479 -5.90 -18.70 -6.61
N ARG A 480 -6.33 -19.88 -7.08
CA ARG A 480 -7.01 -20.93 -6.28
C ARG A 480 -6.06 -21.95 -5.64
N GLY A 481 -4.74 -21.72 -5.72
CA GLY A 481 -3.72 -22.70 -5.33
C GLY A 481 -3.61 -22.95 -3.82
N ASP A 482 -4.18 -22.08 -2.98
CA ASP A 482 -4.08 -22.18 -1.51
C ASP A 482 -5.38 -21.70 -0.83
N ILE A 483 -6.39 -22.58 -0.78
CA ILE A 483 -7.67 -22.32 -0.09
C ILE A 483 -7.60 -22.99 1.29
N SER A 484 -7.67 -22.17 2.34
CA SER A 484 -7.65 -22.64 3.73
C SER A 484 -8.92 -23.41 4.11
N ILE A 485 -8.78 -24.33 5.07
CA ILE A 485 -9.92 -25.03 5.67
C ILE A 485 -10.72 -24.04 6.52
N VAL A 486 -12.03 -24.03 6.35
CA VAL A 486 -12.97 -23.20 7.14
C VAL A 486 -13.83 -24.06 8.07
N GLY A 487 -14.54 -23.41 9.00
CA GLY A 487 -15.51 -24.05 9.88
C GLY A 487 -15.36 -23.60 11.33
N GLN A 488 -15.96 -24.34 12.25
CA GLN A 488 -16.03 -23.97 13.66
C GLN A 488 -16.22 -25.18 14.56
N ASP A 489 -15.62 -25.13 15.74
CA ASP A 489 -15.91 -26.03 16.85
C ASP A 489 -17.11 -25.50 17.66
N ILE A 490 -18.09 -26.35 17.91
CA ILE A 490 -19.36 -26.02 18.59
C ILE A 490 -19.70 -27.05 19.66
N LEU A 491 -20.52 -26.65 20.63
CA LEU A 491 -21.10 -27.56 21.61
C LEU A 491 -22.48 -28.08 21.15
N TYR A 492 -23.00 -29.08 21.87
CA TYR A 492 -24.36 -29.58 21.65
C TYR A 492 -25.40 -28.46 21.74
N GLY A 493 -26.27 -28.40 20.72
CA GLY A 493 -27.31 -27.37 20.59
C GLY A 493 -26.83 -26.02 20.06
N GLU A 494 -25.53 -25.82 19.83
CA GLU A 494 -25.01 -24.58 19.24
C GLU A 494 -25.08 -24.58 17.71
N ILE A 495 -25.09 -23.37 17.14
CA ILE A 495 -25.09 -23.11 15.69
C ILE A 495 -23.71 -22.57 15.32
N ALA A 496 -23.08 -23.18 14.32
CA ALA A 496 -21.80 -22.69 13.80
C ALA A 496 -22.03 -21.49 12.86
N LYS A 497 -21.23 -20.44 13.05
CA LYS A 497 -21.20 -19.21 12.26
C LYS A 497 -19.76 -18.85 11.90
N PHE A 498 -19.44 -18.92 10.61
CA PHE A 498 -18.11 -18.63 10.09
C PHE A 498 -18.21 -17.97 8.71
N SER A 499 -17.09 -17.48 8.18
CA SER A 499 -17.06 -16.81 6.87
C SER A 499 -16.16 -17.55 5.89
N ILE A 500 -16.54 -17.52 4.62
CA ILE A 500 -15.73 -17.97 3.48
C ILE A 500 -15.17 -16.80 2.67
N ALA A 501 -15.34 -15.55 3.11
CA ALA A 501 -14.98 -14.37 2.34
C ALA A 501 -13.52 -14.39 1.86
N ASP A 502 -12.58 -14.80 2.72
CA ASP A 502 -11.15 -14.90 2.38
C ASP A 502 -10.89 -15.97 1.30
N SER A 503 -11.73 -17.01 1.23
CA SER A 503 -11.66 -18.05 0.21
C SER A 503 -12.19 -17.60 -1.16
N LEU A 504 -12.94 -16.51 -1.23
CA LEU A 504 -13.48 -15.96 -2.48
C LEU A 504 -12.47 -15.11 -3.24
N LEU A 505 -11.34 -14.75 -2.61
CA LEU A 505 -10.32 -13.84 -3.13
C LEU A 505 -10.97 -12.52 -3.55
N ASP A 506 -10.76 -12.07 -4.80
CA ASP A 506 -11.38 -10.85 -5.31
C ASP A 506 -12.77 -11.10 -5.96
N GLY A 507 -13.24 -12.35 -6.02
CA GLY A 507 -14.54 -12.71 -6.60
C GLY A 507 -15.75 -12.29 -5.76
N GLU A 508 -16.90 -12.13 -6.42
CA GLU A 508 -18.19 -11.83 -5.76
C GLU A 508 -19.16 -13.00 -5.96
N LEU A 509 -19.91 -13.39 -4.92
CA LEU A 509 -20.90 -14.45 -5.01
C LEU A 509 -22.04 -14.08 -5.96
N LEU A 510 -22.48 -15.04 -6.77
CA LEU A 510 -23.68 -14.89 -7.61
C LEU A 510 -24.94 -14.93 -6.75
N ASP A 511 -25.94 -14.14 -7.08
CA ASP A 511 -27.26 -14.25 -6.45
C ASP A 511 -28.03 -15.48 -6.97
N PRO A 512 -29.08 -15.93 -6.25
CA PRO A 512 -29.88 -17.08 -6.65
C PRO A 512 -30.43 -17.05 -8.08
N ALA A 513 -30.87 -15.87 -8.57
CA ALA A 513 -31.44 -15.77 -9.90
C ALA A 513 -30.36 -15.90 -10.98
N SER A 514 -29.19 -15.27 -10.78
CA SER A 514 -28.04 -15.46 -11.65
C SER A 514 -27.56 -16.91 -11.69
N CYS A 515 -27.61 -17.63 -10.56
CA CYS A 515 -27.28 -19.06 -10.54
C CYS A 515 -28.23 -19.90 -11.39
N GLU A 516 -29.54 -19.63 -11.32
CA GLU A 516 -30.51 -20.31 -12.17
C GLU A 516 -30.29 -19.97 -13.66
N GLN A 517 -29.90 -18.74 -13.97
CA GLN A 517 -29.58 -18.34 -15.34
C GLN A 517 -28.37 -19.10 -15.90
N VAL A 518 -27.33 -19.32 -15.09
CA VAL A 518 -26.07 -19.96 -15.52
C VAL A 518 -26.18 -21.49 -15.54
N LEU A 519 -26.78 -22.09 -14.52
CA LEU A 519 -26.80 -23.55 -14.31
C LEU A 519 -28.15 -24.20 -14.61
N GLY A 520 -29.21 -23.42 -14.84
CA GLY A 520 -30.58 -23.90 -14.86
C GLY A 520 -31.11 -24.18 -13.45
N LYS A 521 -32.29 -24.81 -13.37
CA LYS A 521 -32.91 -25.19 -12.10
C LYS A 521 -32.17 -26.35 -11.45
N ARG A 522 -32.12 -26.34 -10.12
CA ARG A 522 -31.57 -27.46 -9.35
C ARG A 522 -32.37 -28.73 -9.58
N SER A 523 -31.67 -29.86 -9.64
CA SER A 523 -32.27 -31.19 -9.80
C SER A 523 -33.10 -31.63 -8.59
N ASP A 524 -32.84 -31.07 -7.41
CA ASP A 524 -33.58 -31.33 -6.17
C ASP A 524 -34.81 -30.44 -5.98
N GLY A 525 -35.10 -29.55 -6.93
CA GLY A 525 -36.25 -28.65 -6.91
C GLY A 525 -36.15 -27.50 -5.90
N GLN A 526 -35.03 -27.34 -5.19
CA GLN A 526 -34.79 -26.22 -4.28
C GLN A 526 -34.36 -24.96 -5.06
N ALA A 527 -34.49 -23.80 -4.42
CA ALA A 527 -33.88 -22.58 -4.93
C ALA A 527 -32.35 -22.61 -4.79
N TRP A 528 -31.65 -21.93 -5.70
CA TRP A 528 -30.24 -21.65 -5.51
C TRP A 528 -30.02 -20.77 -4.28
N GLN A 529 -28.90 -20.96 -3.59
CA GLN A 529 -28.39 -20.00 -2.61
C GLN A 529 -27.31 -19.14 -3.26
N TRP A 530 -26.85 -18.10 -2.54
CA TRP A 530 -25.70 -17.30 -2.96
C TRP A 530 -24.51 -18.19 -3.31
N GLY A 531 -23.77 -17.78 -4.34
CA GLY A 531 -22.62 -18.52 -4.85
C GLY A 531 -22.97 -19.84 -5.52
N CYS A 532 -24.23 -20.07 -5.89
CA CYS A 532 -24.69 -21.32 -6.50
C CYS A 532 -24.28 -22.54 -5.66
N LEU A 533 -24.42 -22.40 -4.34
CA LEU A 533 -23.84 -23.29 -3.35
C LEU A 533 -24.21 -24.76 -3.59
N GLU A 534 -23.18 -25.60 -3.72
CA GLU A 534 -23.27 -27.05 -3.69
C GLU A 534 -22.42 -27.60 -2.54
N ILE A 535 -22.94 -28.61 -1.83
CA ILE A 535 -22.22 -29.29 -0.74
C ILE A 535 -21.78 -30.66 -1.22
N LYS A 536 -20.47 -30.87 -1.31
CA LYS A 536 -19.87 -32.15 -1.67
C LYS A 536 -19.36 -32.84 -0.42
N GLN A 537 -20.09 -33.87 0.03
CA GLN A 537 -19.66 -34.69 1.17
C GLN A 537 -18.37 -35.43 0.84
N THR A 538 -17.41 -35.44 1.76
CA THR A 538 -16.09 -36.06 1.53
C THR A 538 -15.91 -37.36 2.30
N ALA A 539 -16.29 -37.39 3.57
CA ALA A 539 -16.09 -38.54 4.44
C ALA A 539 -17.32 -38.95 5.25
N THR A 540 -18.28 -38.04 5.47
CA THR A 540 -19.45 -38.27 6.31
C THR A 540 -20.75 -37.99 5.54
N PRO A 541 -21.86 -38.65 5.87
CA PRO A 541 -23.18 -38.10 5.54
C PRO A 541 -23.35 -36.73 6.19
N SER A 542 -24.11 -35.85 5.56
CA SER A 542 -24.42 -34.52 6.11
C SER A 542 -25.03 -34.65 7.51
N LYS A 543 -24.52 -33.87 8.47
CA LYS A 543 -25.00 -33.86 9.86
C LYS A 543 -25.75 -32.58 10.25
N GLY A 544 -26.08 -31.75 9.27
CA GLY A 544 -26.72 -30.46 9.47
C GLY A 544 -26.98 -29.71 8.17
N LYS A 545 -27.69 -28.59 8.29
CA LYS A 545 -28.09 -27.74 7.16
C LYS A 545 -27.33 -26.43 7.20
N LEU A 546 -27.03 -25.92 6.01
CA LEU A 546 -26.23 -24.73 5.83
C LEU A 546 -26.96 -23.67 5.00
N THR A 547 -26.77 -22.42 5.40
CA THR A 547 -27.17 -21.24 4.61
C THR A 547 -25.97 -20.34 4.36
N LEU A 548 -25.89 -19.78 3.15
CA LEU A 548 -24.85 -18.84 2.71
C LEU A 548 -25.51 -17.53 2.28
N ASP A 549 -25.02 -16.41 2.83
CA ASP A 549 -25.40 -15.07 2.42
C ASP A 549 -24.47 -14.47 1.35
N GLN A 550 -24.80 -13.27 0.89
CA GLN A 550 -24.02 -12.53 -0.13
C GLN A 550 -22.60 -12.15 0.30
N ASP A 551 -22.33 -12.10 1.60
CA ASP A 551 -21.06 -11.67 2.18
C ASP A 551 -20.09 -12.83 2.42
N GLY A 552 -20.51 -14.07 2.10
CA GLY A 552 -19.73 -15.24 2.44
C GLY A 552 -19.96 -15.71 3.88
N ASN A 553 -20.94 -15.19 4.62
CA ASN A 553 -21.23 -15.70 5.95
C ASN A 553 -22.07 -16.98 5.86
N ILE A 554 -21.62 -17.97 6.61
CA ILE A 554 -22.22 -19.29 6.69
C ILE A 554 -22.91 -19.43 8.05
N THR A 555 -24.13 -19.95 8.05
CA THR A 555 -24.81 -20.47 9.24
C THR A 555 -25.07 -21.95 9.06
N TYR A 556 -24.48 -22.79 9.92
CA TYR A 556 -24.66 -24.24 9.94
C TYR A 556 -25.45 -24.67 11.19
N VAL A 557 -26.57 -25.35 10.97
CA VAL A 557 -27.48 -25.86 12.00
C VAL A 557 -27.38 -27.39 12.03
N PRO A 558 -26.81 -27.99 13.09
CA PRO A 558 -26.79 -29.44 13.25
C PRO A 558 -28.19 -30.05 13.26
N ASP A 559 -28.38 -31.20 12.62
CA ASP A 559 -29.67 -31.91 12.62
C ASP A 559 -29.97 -32.59 13.98
N SER A 560 -28.92 -32.88 14.75
CA SER A 560 -28.98 -33.49 16.08
C SER A 560 -27.68 -33.24 16.86
N ASN A 561 -27.61 -33.71 18.11
CA ASN A 561 -26.37 -33.72 18.88
C ASN A 561 -25.53 -34.96 18.53
N TRP A 562 -24.38 -34.73 17.90
CA TRP A 562 -23.40 -35.76 17.55
C TRP A 562 -22.02 -35.38 18.11
N HIS A 563 -21.19 -36.38 18.37
CA HIS A 563 -19.79 -36.16 18.77
C HIS A 563 -18.85 -36.44 17.58
N GLY A 564 -17.85 -35.58 17.37
CA GLY A 564 -16.81 -35.76 16.36
C GLY A 564 -16.81 -34.63 15.34
N ALA A 565 -16.60 -34.94 14.05
CA ALA A 565 -16.54 -33.95 12.98
C ALA A 565 -17.54 -34.24 11.84
N ASP A 566 -18.04 -33.20 11.18
CA ASP A 566 -18.67 -33.22 9.86
C ASP A 566 -17.70 -32.59 8.84
N LYS A 567 -17.35 -33.33 7.79
CA LYS A 567 -16.32 -32.92 6.81
C LYS A 567 -16.89 -32.97 5.40
N PHE A 568 -16.86 -31.83 4.72
CA PHE A 568 -17.37 -31.64 3.37
C PHE A 568 -16.64 -30.50 2.65
N ASN A 569 -16.81 -30.43 1.33
CA ASN A 569 -16.36 -29.28 0.54
C ASN A 569 -17.57 -28.42 0.18
N LEU A 570 -17.47 -27.13 0.45
CA LEU A 570 -18.36 -26.13 -0.13
C LEU A 570 -17.88 -25.85 -1.56
N ARG A 571 -18.77 -25.95 -2.54
CA ARG A 571 -18.50 -25.56 -3.92
C ARG A 571 -19.30 -24.30 -4.21
N VAL A 572 -18.60 -23.21 -4.50
CA VAL A 572 -19.22 -21.92 -4.78
C VAL A 572 -18.72 -21.33 -6.09
N MET A 573 -19.60 -20.66 -6.81
CA MET A 573 -19.31 -19.86 -8.01
C MET A 573 -19.22 -18.38 -7.64
N THR A 574 -18.33 -17.67 -8.32
CA THR A 574 -18.19 -16.22 -8.22
C THR A 574 -18.23 -15.58 -9.61
N THR A 575 -18.31 -14.25 -9.64
CA THR A 575 -18.19 -13.45 -10.87
C THR A 575 -16.90 -13.74 -11.64
N THR A 576 -15.83 -14.16 -10.95
CA THR A 576 -14.54 -14.51 -11.57
C THR A 576 -14.49 -15.96 -12.06
N THR A 577 -15.24 -16.87 -11.47
CA THR A 577 -15.19 -18.30 -11.86
C THR A 577 -16.20 -18.65 -12.94
N ARG A 578 -17.33 -17.93 -13.04
CA ARG A 578 -18.39 -18.26 -14.01
C ARG A 578 -18.00 -18.08 -15.48
N LEU A 579 -16.92 -17.35 -15.77
CA LEU A 579 -16.42 -17.09 -17.12
C LEU A 579 -15.42 -18.17 -17.60
N ASN A 580 -15.12 -19.16 -16.76
CA ASN A 580 -14.24 -20.27 -17.11
C ASN A 580 -14.96 -21.34 -17.95
N ASP A 581 -14.26 -22.42 -18.28
CA ASP A 581 -14.92 -23.65 -18.70
C ASP A 581 -15.76 -24.26 -17.56
N VAL A 582 -16.85 -24.94 -17.91
CA VAL A 582 -17.82 -25.55 -16.97
C VAL A 582 -17.15 -26.46 -15.93
N SER A 583 -16.05 -27.13 -16.30
CA SER A 583 -15.28 -27.99 -15.40
C SER A 583 -14.58 -27.22 -14.26
N ASN A 584 -14.47 -25.90 -14.35
CA ASN A 584 -13.72 -25.04 -13.44
C ASN A 584 -14.55 -23.84 -12.91
N TYR A 585 -15.88 -23.98 -12.88
CA TYR A 585 -16.81 -22.98 -12.34
C TYR A 585 -16.75 -22.82 -10.82
N TYR A 586 -16.32 -23.84 -10.09
CA TYR A 586 -16.41 -23.84 -8.64
C TYR A 586 -15.05 -23.59 -7.97
N ILE A 587 -15.09 -22.81 -6.90
CA ILE A 587 -14.08 -22.80 -5.85
C ILE A 587 -14.47 -23.91 -4.87
N GLU A 588 -13.59 -24.88 -4.65
CA GLU A 588 -13.78 -25.92 -3.63
C GLU A 588 -13.14 -25.47 -2.31
N ILE A 589 -13.95 -25.33 -1.26
CA ILE A 589 -13.52 -24.85 0.06
C ILE A 589 -13.69 -25.99 1.06
N PRO A 590 -12.59 -26.59 1.56
CA PRO A 590 -12.67 -27.64 2.58
C PRO A 590 -13.28 -27.08 3.87
N THR A 591 -14.27 -27.76 4.40
CA THR A 591 -15.01 -27.33 5.60
C THR A 591 -15.03 -28.42 6.66
N THR A 592 -14.76 -28.05 7.92
CA THR A 592 -14.84 -28.96 9.07
C THR A 592 -15.64 -28.31 10.20
N ILE A 593 -16.73 -28.96 10.60
CA ILE A 593 -17.46 -28.60 11.83
C ILE A 593 -17.17 -29.67 12.87
N VAL A 594 -16.71 -29.29 14.05
CA VAL A 594 -16.53 -30.21 15.17
C VAL A 594 -17.63 -29.94 16.17
N GLN A 595 -18.33 -30.98 16.61
CA GLN A 595 -19.32 -30.87 17.66
C GLN A 595 -18.96 -31.75 18.85
N ASP A 596 -18.96 -31.14 20.04
CA ASP A 596 -18.60 -31.78 21.29
C ASP A 596 -19.68 -31.65 22.36
N PRO A 597 -19.80 -32.65 23.26
CA PRO A 597 -20.63 -32.50 24.44
C PRO A 597 -20.11 -31.34 25.32
N PRO A 598 -20.99 -30.65 26.06
CA PRO A 598 -20.56 -29.63 27.01
C PRO A 598 -19.53 -30.19 27.97
N ASN A 599 -18.40 -29.48 28.14
CA ASN A 599 -17.35 -29.89 29.06
C ASN A 599 -17.80 -29.68 30.52
N ASN A 600 -18.54 -30.65 31.04
CA ASN A 600 -19.06 -30.66 32.42
C ASN A 600 -18.14 -31.43 33.38
N PHE A 601 -16.89 -31.72 32.97
CA PHE A 601 -15.90 -32.31 33.85
C PHE A 601 -15.60 -31.33 34.98
N LYS A 602 -16.19 -31.56 36.16
CA LYS A 602 -15.67 -30.97 37.38
C LYS A 602 -14.24 -31.46 37.52
N SER A 603 -13.27 -30.54 37.48
CA SER A 603 -11.92 -30.82 37.95
C SER A 603 -12.04 -31.32 39.38
N LYS A 604 -12.02 -32.64 39.55
CA LYS A 604 -11.68 -33.22 40.84
C LYS A 604 -10.20 -32.95 40.94
N THR A 605 -9.84 -31.81 41.53
CA THR A 605 -8.58 -31.73 42.25
C THR A 605 -8.60 -32.92 43.19
N VAL A 606 -7.93 -34.00 42.78
CA VAL A 606 -7.60 -35.07 43.69
C VAL A 606 -6.70 -34.35 44.69
N ASN A 607 -7.21 -34.08 45.88
CA ASN A 607 -6.36 -33.73 47.01
C ASN A 607 -5.48 -34.95 47.23
N VAL A 608 -4.36 -35.02 46.52
CA VAL A 608 -3.24 -35.82 46.93
C VAL A 608 -2.74 -35.19 48.23
N SER A 609 -3.36 -35.60 49.34
CA SER A 609 -2.77 -35.53 50.67
C SER A 609 -1.54 -36.43 50.66
N GLY A 610 -0.48 -35.93 50.04
CA GLY A 610 0.76 -36.63 49.78
C GLY A 610 1.90 -35.65 49.52
N GLY A 611 1.80 -34.45 50.09
CA GLY A 611 2.96 -33.61 50.31
C GLY A 611 3.89 -34.27 51.33
N SER A 612 5.18 -34.25 51.00
CA SER A 612 6.35 -34.39 51.89
C SER A 612 7.00 -35.74 52.19
N MET A 613 6.62 -36.88 51.59
CA MET A 613 7.42 -38.13 51.74
C MET A 613 8.46 -38.35 50.61
N GLY A 614 8.29 -37.72 49.44
CA GLY A 614 9.19 -37.92 48.29
C GLY A 614 10.54 -37.19 48.40
N PHE A 615 10.55 -35.98 48.99
CA PHE A 615 11.79 -35.19 49.11
C PHE A 615 12.77 -35.80 50.14
N ALA A 616 12.26 -36.36 51.25
CA ALA A 616 13.10 -37.03 52.24
C ALA A 616 13.77 -38.29 51.68
N ALA A 617 13.04 -39.06 50.85
CA ALA A 617 13.58 -40.25 50.18
C ALA A 617 14.69 -39.89 49.17
N ILE A 618 14.55 -38.76 48.45
CA ILE A 618 15.55 -38.26 47.50
C ILE A 618 16.83 -37.79 48.22
N PHE A 619 16.71 -37.09 49.35
CA PHE A 619 17.88 -36.69 50.14
C PHE A 619 18.58 -37.89 50.82
N MET A 620 17.83 -38.91 51.24
CA MET A 620 18.41 -40.14 51.79
C MET A 620 19.19 -40.92 50.70
N LEU A 621 18.68 -40.96 49.47
CA LEU A 621 19.39 -41.58 48.33
C LEU A 621 20.67 -40.81 47.95
N LEU A 622 20.64 -39.48 47.96
CA LEU A 622 21.82 -38.65 47.69
C LEU A 622 22.87 -38.73 48.82
N GLY A 623 22.44 -38.85 50.08
CA GLY A 623 23.32 -39.11 51.22
C GLY A 623 24.04 -40.46 51.13
N LEU A 624 23.36 -41.51 50.66
CA LEU A 624 23.95 -42.83 50.45
C LEU A 624 24.97 -42.86 49.29
N VAL A 625 24.78 -42.03 48.26
CA VAL A 625 25.77 -41.85 47.18
C VAL A 625 27.01 -41.08 47.67
N GLY A 626 26.83 -40.10 48.58
CA GLY A 626 27.93 -39.37 49.22
C GLY A 626 28.81 -40.26 50.12
N ILE A 627 28.21 -41.16 50.90
CA ILE A 627 28.94 -42.05 51.81
C ILE A 627 29.76 -43.11 51.03
N ARG A 628 29.36 -43.45 49.80
CA ARG A 628 30.11 -44.39 48.94
C ARG A 628 31.39 -43.77 48.33
N ARG A 629 31.59 -42.45 48.42
CA ARG A 629 32.80 -41.75 47.94
C ARG A 629 33.83 -41.40 49.04
N PHE A 630 33.55 -41.68 50.31
CA PHE A 630 34.50 -41.47 51.43
C PHE A 630 35.03 -42.76 52.07
N LYS A 631 34.81 -43.91 51.42
CA LYS A 631 35.53 -45.16 51.68
C LYS A 631 36.07 -45.73 50.37
N SER A 632 37.08 -45.07 49.82
CA SER A 632 38.19 -45.68 49.11
C SER A 632 39.41 -44.79 49.24
#